data_AF-A0A950AFE8-F1
#
_entry.id   AF-A0A950AFE8-F1
#
_cell.length_a   1.000
_cell.length_b   1.000
_cell.length_c   1.000
_cell.angle_alpha   90.00
_cell.angle_beta   90.00
_cell.angle_gamma   90.00
#
_symmetry.space_group_name_H-M   'P 1'
#
loop_
_entity.id
_entity.type
_entity.pdbx_description
1 polymer ?
#
loop_
_entity_poly.entity_id
_entity_poly.type
_entity_poly.pdbx_seq_one_letter_code
_entity_poly.pdbx_strand_id
1 'polypeptide(L)'
;MPSSNELPARSREVLIETDRVALEGALELPDAASGLVIFAHGNGSSRHSPRNQRVAHVLRDAGLGTLLFDLLTGEEERHHQATAALRFDIPLLA
;
A
#
# COMPACT_ATOMS: atom_id res chain seq x y z
N MET A 1 4.42 -7.41 33.78
CA MET A 1 4.10 -7.97 32.45
C MET A 1 2.60 -8.13 32.34
N PRO A 2 1.90 -7.43 31.44
CA PRO A 2 0.76 -8.03 30.77
C PRO A 2 1.27 -8.63 29.46
N SER A 3 1.12 -9.95 29.33
CA SER A 3 1.27 -10.63 28.05
C SER A 3 0.02 -10.36 27.24
N SER A 4 0.06 -9.33 26.40
CA SER A 4 -0.98 -9.06 25.41
C SER A 4 -0.96 -10.19 24.39
N ASN A 5 -2.02 -10.98 24.38
CA ASN A 5 -2.32 -11.92 23.31
C ASN A 5 -2.59 -11.10 22.05
N GLU A 6 -1.56 -10.82 21.25
CA GLU A 6 -1.69 -10.29 19.90
C GLU A 6 -2.44 -11.33 19.07
N LEU A 7 -3.75 -11.13 18.91
CA LEU A 7 -4.50 -11.85 17.90
C LEU A 7 -3.86 -11.52 16.55
N PRO A 8 -3.43 -12.52 15.77
CA PRO A 8 -2.65 -12.26 14.56
C PRO A 8 -3.48 -11.43 13.58
N ALA A 9 -2.95 -10.26 13.21
CA ALA A 9 -3.54 -9.44 12.16
C ALA A 9 -3.76 -10.29 10.89
N ARG A 10 -4.93 -10.15 10.26
CA ARG A 10 -5.22 -10.86 9.01
C ARG A 10 -4.46 -10.16 7.89
N SER A 11 -3.35 -10.74 7.46
CA SER A 11 -2.61 -10.33 6.27
C SER A 11 -3.15 -11.05 5.03
N ARG A 12 -3.43 -10.30 3.98
CA ARG A 12 -3.97 -10.80 2.71
C ARG A 12 -3.40 -10.00 1.54
N GLU A 13 -2.87 -10.70 0.54
CA GLU A 13 -2.76 -10.12 -0.79
C GLU A 13 -4.17 -9.96 -1.37
N VAL A 14 -4.42 -8.80 -1.98
CA VAL A 14 -5.70 -8.42 -2.59
C VAL A 14 -5.47 -7.91 -3.99
N LEU A 15 -6.49 -8.11 -4.83
CA LEU A 15 -6.56 -7.53 -6.16
C LEU A 15 -7.68 -6.49 -6.16
N ILE A 16 -7.35 -5.25 -6.51
CA ILE A 16 -8.29 -4.13 -6.55
C ILE A 16 -8.68 -3.92 -8.00
N GLU A 17 -9.91 -4.32 -8.34
CA GLU A 17 -10.44 -4.14 -9.69
C GLU A 17 -10.85 -2.68 -9.93
N THR A 18 -10.44 -2.15 -11.07
CA THR A 18 -10.88 -0.85 -11.59
C THR A 18 -11.44 -1.06 -13.01
N ASP A 19 -12.03 -0.03 -13.60
CA ASP A 19 -12.64 -0.13 -14.95
C ASP A 19 -11.65 -0.59 -16.03
N ARG A 20 -10.33 -0.38 -15.83
CA ARG A 20 -9.32 -0.61 -16.87
C ARG A 20 -8.23 -1.60 -16.47
N VAL A 21 -7.91 -1.67 -15.18
CA VAL A 21 -6.78 -2.44 -14.67
C VAL A 21 -7.11 -3.06 -13.32
N ALA A 22 -6.33 -4.08 -12.96
CA ALA A 22 -6.38 -4.69 -11.63
C ALA A 22 -5.07 -4.37 -10.90
N LEU A 23 -5.16 -3.85 -9.68
CA LEU A 23 -4.00 -3.40 -8.90
C LEU A 23 -3.72 -4.38 -7.76
N GLU A 24 -2.47 -4.78 -7.60
CA GLU A 24 -2.04 -5.65 -6.51
C GLU A 24 -1.88 -4.84 -5.22
N GLY A 25 -2.35 -5.39 -4.10
CA GLY A 25 -2.12 -4.78 -2.79
C GLY A 25 -2.00 -5.78 -1.66
N ALA A 26 -1.44 -5.31 -0.55
CA ALA A 26 -1.33 -6.00 0.72
C ALA A 26 -2.25 -5.31 1.73
N LEU A 27 -3.28 -6.04 2.16
CA LEU A 27 -4.22 -5.62 3.18
C LEU A 27 -3.88 -6.32 4.50
N GLU A 28 -3.64 -5.53 5.54
CA GLU A 28 -3.41 -6.02 6.89
C GLU A 28 -4.43 -5.38 7.84
N LEU A 29 -5.26 -6.21 8.47
CA LEU A 29 -6.31 -5.78 9.39
C LEU A 29 -6.09 -6.42 10.77
N PRO A 30 -5.76 -5.62 11.80
CA PRO A 30 -5.92 -6.04 13.20
C PRO A 30 -7.41 -6.37 13.51
N ASP A 31 -7.67 -7.34 14.38
CA ASP A 31 -9.04 -7.79 14.69
C ASP A 31 -9.93 -6.65 15.26
N ALA A 32 -9.33 -5.68 15.95
CA ALA A 32 -10.01 -4.51 16.52
C ALA A 32 -9.73 -3.22 15.74
N ALA A 33 -9.42 -3.31 14.45
CA ALA A 33 -9.11 -2.14 13.63
C ALA A 33 -10.25 -1.11 13.64
N SER A 34 -9.95 0.10 14.11
CA SER A 34 -10.93 1.20 14.20
C SER A 34 -11.03 2.03 12.91
N GLY A 35 -10.10 1.84 11.98
CA GLY A 35 -10.04 2.52 10.69
C GLY A 35 -9.01 1.88 9.76
N LEU A 36 -8.97 2.35 8.51
CA LEU A 36 -8.07 1.88 7.47
C LEU A 36 -7.24 3.05 6.92
N VAL A 37 -5.92 2.88 6.86
CA VAL A 37 -5.00 3.82 6.22
C VAL A 37 -4.55 3.23 4.87
N ILE A 38 -4.76 3.99 3.80
CA ILE A 38 -4.40 3.61 2.44
C ILE A 38 -3.13 4.35 2.03
N PHE A 39 -2.10 3.62 1.61
CA PHE A 39 -0.85 4.18 1.15
C PHE A 39 -0.86 4.35 -0.36
N ALA A 40 -0.87 5.61 -0.82
CA ALA A 40 -0.47 5.97 -2.18
C ALA A 40 1.05 6.15 -2.21
N HIS A 41 1.76 5.29 -2.94
CA HIS A 41 3.21 5.40 -3.06
C HIS A 41 3.62 6.39 -4.15
N GLY A 42 4.82 6.93 -4.03
CA GLY A 42 5.36 7.91 -4.97
C GLY A 42 6.00 7.23 -6.17
N ASN A 43 6.27 8.02 -7.21
CA ASN A 43 6.91 7.58 -8.44
C ASN A 43 8.18 6.73 -8.20
N GLY A 44 8.25 5.53 -8.79
CA GLY A 44 9.37 4.59 -8.65
C GLY A 44 9.42 3.85 -7.31
N SER A 45 8.34 3.93 -6.53
CA SER A 45 8.14 3.15 -5.32
C SER A 45 6.98 2.16 -5.54
N SER A 46 6.88 1.16 -4.68
CA SER A 46 5.83 0.14 -4.76
C SER A 46 5.26 -0.15 -3.38
N ARG A 47 4.28 -1.06 -3.29
CA ARG A 47 3.80 -1.62 -2.02
C ARG A 47 4.92 -2.22 -1.16
N HIS A 48 6.06 -2.54 -1.77
CA HIS A 48 7.26 -3.06 -1.11
C HIS A 48 8.22 -1.98 -0.59
N SER A 49 7.84 -0.70 -0.63
CA SER A 49 8.65 0.40 -0.11
C SER A 49 8.98 0.20 1.37
N PRO A 50 10.26 0.02 1.77
CA PRO A 50 10.62 -0.24 3.16
C PRO A 50 10.18 0.88 4.11
N ARG A 51 10.17 2.13 3.61
CA ARG A 51 9.70 3.30 4.35
C ARG A 51 8.21 3.19 4.67
N ASN A 52 7.37 2.91 3.67
CA ASN A 52 5.92 2.83 3.87
C ASN A 52 5.53 1.58 4.67
N GLN A 53 6.21 0.45 4.47
CA GLN A 53 6.01 -0.74 5.30
C GLN A 53 6.31 -0.46 6.78
N ARG A 54 7.36 0.32 7.07
CA ARG A 54 7.67 0.70 8.44
C ARG A 54 6.61 1.61 9.06
N VAL A 55 6.09 2.59 8.30
CA VAL A 55 4.98 3.42 8.78
C VAL A 55 3.72 2.58 8.99
N ALA A 56 3.42 1.68 8.06
CA ALA A 56 2.26 0.78 8.15
C ALA A 56 2.33 -0.10 9.39
N HIS A 57 3.49 -0.65 9.71
CA HIS A 57 3.70 -1.43 10.94
C HIS A 57 3.37 -0.61 12.19
N VAL A 58 3.90 0.61 12.31
CA VAL A 58 3.61 1.50 13.45
C VAL A 58 2.12 1.83 13.57
N LEU A 59 1.42 2.02 12.44
CA LEU A 59 -0.02 2.27 12.45
C LEU A 59 -0.83 1.04 12.88
N ARG A 60 -0.39 -0.16 12.50
CA ARG A 60 -1.02 -1.41 12.94
C ARG A 60 -0.85 -1.66 14.43
N ASP A 61 0.34 -1.38 14.97
CA ASP A 61 0.59 -1.43 16.41
C ASP A 61 -0.31 -0.45 17.19
N ALA A 62 -0.70 0.65 16.55
CA ALA A 62 -1.67 1.61 17.08
C ALA A 62 -3.15 1.20 16.86
N GLY A 63 -3.43 0.03 16.30
CA GLY A 63 -4.78 -0.49 16.10
C GLY A 63 -5.49 -0.02 14.82
N LEU A 64 -4.74 0.40 13.80
CA LEU A 64 -5.28 0.75 12.48
C LEU A 64 -5.00 -0.36 11.46
N GLY A 65 -5.95 -0.61 10.56
CA GLY A 65 -5.71 -1.40 9.37
C GLY A 65 -4.86 -0.64 8.35
N THR A 66 -4.12 -1.35 7.52
CA THR A 66 -3.30 -0.74 6.46
C THR A 66 -3.50 -1.44 5.12
N LEU A 67 -3.62 -0.65 4.05
CA LEU A 67 -3.61 -1.12 2.66
C LEU A 67 -2.45 -0.46 1.92
N LEU A 68 -1.51 -1.27 1.44
CA LEU A 68 -0.44 -0.83 0.54
C LEU A 68 -0.69 -1.47 -0.82
N PHE A 69 -0.81 -0.69 -1.89
CA PHE A 69 -1.12 -1.23 -3.21
C PHE A 69 -0.32 -0.53 -4.29
N ASP A 70 -0.23 -1.17 -5.46
CA ASP A 70 0.45 -0.62 -6.60
C ASP A 70 -0.42 0.33 -7.42
N LEU A 71 0.02 1.59 -7.59
CA LEU A 71 -0.69 2.60 -8.37
C LEU A 71 -0.58 2.38 -9.88
N LEU A 72 0.43 1.63 -10.29
CA LEU A 72 0.68 1.24 -11.67
C LEU A 72 0.56 -0.28 -11.75
N THR A 73 0.01 -0.79 -12.85
CA THR A 73 0.17 -2.20 -13.19
C THR A 73 1.64 -2.54 -13.39
N GLY A 74 2.01 -3.81 -13.29
CA GLY A 74 3.38 -4.24 -13.54
C GLY A 74 3.88 -3.88 -14.95
N GLU A 75 2.99 -3.75 -15.94
CA GLU A 75 3.34 -3.29 -17.28
C GLU A 75 3.63 -1.79 -17.33
N GLU A 76 2.75 -0.98 -16.73
CA GLU A 76 2.93 0.47 -16.63
C GLU A 76 4.19 0.82 -15.83
N GLU A 77 4.48 0.09 -14.75
CA GLU A 77 5.71 0.27 -13.96
C GLU A 77 6.97 0.00 -14.80
N ARG A 78 6.98 -1.09 -15.60
CA ARG A 78 8.11 -1.38 -16.52
C ARG A 78 8.28 -0.29 -17.57
N HIS A 79 7.17 0.17 -18.16
CA HIS A 79 7.18 1.25 -19.13
C HIS A 79 7.66 2.56 -18.48
N HIS A 80 7.21 2.85 -17.26
CA HIS A 80 7.57 4.04 -16.51
C HIS A 80 9.05 4.06 -16.12
N GLN A 81 9.61 2.94 -15.64
CA GLN A 81 11.03 2.81 -15.33
C GLN A 81 11.91 3.00 -16.56
N ALA A 82 11.47 2.52 -17.74
CA ALA A 82 12.21 2.65 -18.98
C ALA A 82 12.19 4.07 -19.56
N THR A 83 11.12 4.83 -19.33
CA THR A 83 10.89 6.13 -19.99
C THR A 83 11.05 7.33 -19.07
N ALA A 84 11.01 7.13 -17.74
CA ALA A 84 10.83 8.18 -16.75
C ALA A 84 9.60 9.08 -17.00
N ALA A 85 8.66 8.67 -17.86
CA ALA A 85 7.68 9.58 -18.49
C ALA A 85 6.72 10.25 -17.51
N LEU A 86 6.44 9.66 -16.34
CA LEU A 86 5.57 10.24 -15.30
C LEU A 86 6.34 10.80 -14.10
N ARG A 87 7.68 10.90 -14.17
CA ARG A 87 8.47 11.50 -13.09
C ARG A 87 8.21 13.00 -13.09
N PHE A 88 7.42 13.46 -12.12
CA PHE A 88 7.07 14.87 -11.91
C PHE A 88 6.18 15.49 -12.98
N ASP A 89 5.12 14.79 -13.40
CA ASP A 89 4.06 15.43 -14.20
C ASP A 89 3.14 16.26 -13.29
N ILE A 90 3.68 17.37 -12.79
CA ILE A 90 2.98 18.35 -11.92
C ILE A 90 1.65 18.84 -12.54
N PRO A 91 1.50 18.98 -13.87
CA PRO A 91 0.21 19.30 -14.49
C PRO A 91 -0.92 18.28 -14.26
N LEU A 92 -0.62 17.02 -13.90
CA LEU A 92 -1.64 16.00 -13.65
C LEU A 92 -2.21 16.04 -12.22
N LEU A 93 -1.69 16.93 -11.37
CA LEU A 93 -2.09 17.13 -9.98
C LEU A 93 -3.03 18.33 -9.78
N ALA A 94 -3.52 18.95 -10.86
CA ALA A 94 -4.34 20.15 -10.85
C ALA A 94 -5.71 19.96 -11.52
#